data_AF-A0AAN8ANT5-F1
#
_entry.id   AF-A0AAN8ANT5-F1
#
_cell.length_a   1.000
_cell.length_b   1.000
_cell.length_c   1.000
_cell.angle_alpha   90.00
_cell.angle_beta   90.00
_cell.angle_gamma   90.00
#
_symmetry.space_group_name_H-M   'P 1'
#
loop_
_entity.id
_entity.type
_entity.pdbx_description
1 polymer ?
#
loop_
_entity_poly.entity_id
_entity_poly.type
_entity_poly.pdbx_seq_one_letter_code
_entity_poly.pdbx_strand_id
1 'polypeptide(L)'
;MMLWHGESHSTISWSVKCLCFSSAAGRLVFEDFLRTEYSEENILFWLACEDYRKTTSQTEVMTAAKRIYAEFVQVDAPRQINIDCVTREEISQNLTQPWPNCFDRAQRLIYGLMGNDCYPRFLKSEIYQALLEQAEQLRKEREAKSSADASPND
;
A
#
# COMPACT_ATOMS: atom_id res chain seq x y z
N MET A 1 29.05 27.45 -1.42
CA MET A 1 27.67 27.59 -1.93
C MET A 1 27.53 26.69 -3.13
N MET A 2 27.12 25.43 -2.94
CA MET A 2 26.79 24.55 -4.05
C MET A 2 25.28 24.66 -4.30
N LEU A 3 24.95 25.19 -5.46
CA LEU A 3 23.61 25.28 -6.02
C LEU A 3 23.09 23.86 -6.25
N TRP A 4 22.10 23.46 -5.46
CA TRP A 4 21.26 22.31 -5.75
C TRP A 4 20.41 22.65 -6.98
N HIS A 5 20.73 22.06 -8.12
CA HIS A 5 19.82 22.01 -9.26
C HIS A 5 18.65 21.10 -8.87
N GLY A 6 17.53 21.73 -8.53
CA GLY A 6 16.23 21.08 -8.52
C GLY A 6 15.73 21.00 -9.95
N GLU A 7 15.59 19.79 -10.46
CA GLU A 7 14.59 19.36 -11.44
C GLU A 7 14.75 17.85 -11.67
N SER A 8 13.62 17.12 -11.68
CA SER A 8 13.46 15.66 -11.97
C SER A 8 13.05 14.72 -10.82
N HIS A 9 12.19 15.12 -9.87
CA HIS A 9 11.65 14.17 -8.87
C HIS A 9 10.11 13.97 -8.86
N SER A 10 9.34 14.53 -9.80
CA SER A 10 7.86 14.54 -9.63
C SER A 10 6.99 13.91 -10.72
N THR A 11 7.52 13.44 -11.85
CA THR A 11 6.63 12.94 -12.94
C THR A 11 6.54 11.41 -13.03
N ILE A 12 7.53 10.68 -12.51
CA ILE A 12 7.46 9.21 -12.37
C ILE A 12 6.61 8.81 -11.14
N SER A 13 6.28 9.80 -10.28
CA SER A 13 5.77 9.64 -8.91
C SER A 13 4.30 9.21 -8.78
N TRP A 14 3.49 9.14 -9.86
CA TRP A 14 2.04 8.88 -9.76
C TRP A 14 1.51 7.75 -10.65
N SER A 15 2.08 7.56 -11.84
CA SER A 15 1.57 6.59 -12.83
C SER A 15 1.79 5.13 -12.40
N VAL A 16 2.93 4.82 -11.78
CA VAL A 16 3.23 3.46 -11.26
C VAL A 16 2.57 3.20 -9.90
N LYS A 17 2.39 4.27 -9.10
CA LYS A 17 1.65 4.26 -7.82
C LYS A 17 0.20 3.81 -8.04
N CYS A 18 -0.41 4.27 -9.13
CA CYS A 18 -1.73 3.89 -9.56
C CYS A 18 -1.81 2.41 -9.95
N LEU A 19 -0.81 1.84 -10.64
CA LEU A 19 -0.86 0.45 -11.09
C LEU A 19 -0.74 -0.57 -9.92
N CYS A 20 0.14 -0.30 -8.96
CA CYS A 20 0.35 -1.14 -7.79
C CYS A 20 -0.84 -1.09 -6.81
N PHE A 21 -1.44 0.09 -6.60
CA PHE A 21 -2.59 0.24 -5.70
C PHE A 21 -3.94 -0.03 -6.36
N SER A 22 -4.09 0.08 -7.69
CA SER A 22 -5.40 -0.09 -8.35
C SER A 22 -5.71 -1.53 -8.73
N SER A 23 -4.71 -2.37 -9.01
CA SER A 23 -4.93 -3.78 -9.37
C SER A 23 -4.69 -4.72 -8.19
N ALA A 24 -5.52 -5.76 -8.04
CA ALA A 24 -5.35 -6.77 -7.00
C ALA A 24 -3.99 -7.50 -7.13
N ALA A 25 -3.54 -7.75 -8.37
CA ALA A 25 -2.24 -8.35 -8.64
C ALA A 25 -1.08 -7.44 -8.18
N GLY A 26 -1.14 -6.13 -8.46
CA GLY A 26 -0.11 -5.19 -8.01
C GLY A 26 0.00 -5.10 -6.49
N ARG A 27 -1.13 -5.18 -5.77
CA ARG A 27 -1.14 -5.21 -4.30
C ARG A 27 -0.50 -6.47 -3.75
N LEU A 28 -0.79 -7.64 -4.32
CA LEU A 28 -0.19 -8.91 -3.89
C LEU A 28 1.32 -8.92 -4.07
N VAL A 29 1.81 -8.44 -5.22
CA VAL A 29 3.26 -8.39 -5.52
C VAL A 29 3.97 -7.42 -4.58
N PHE A 30 3.36 -6.28 -4.27
CA PHE A 30 3.90 -5.34 -3.31
C PHE A 30 3.89 -5.90 -1.87
N GLU A 31 2.82 -6.59 -1.48
CA GLU A 31 2.73 -7.26 -0.19
C GLU A 31 3.81 -8.34 -0.03
N ASP A 32 4.03 -9.17 -1.05
CA ASP A 32 5.08 -10.19 -1.05
C ASP A 32 6.47 -9.57 -0.94
N PHE A 33 6.73 -8.45 -1.64
CA PHE A 33 7.97 -7.70 -1.48
C PHE A 33 8.12 -7.16 -0.05
N LEU A 34 7.09 -6.58 0.54
CA LEU A 34 7.17 -6.09 1.91
C LEU A 34 7.42 -7.23 2.91
N ARG A 35 6.88 -8.43 2.63
CA ARG A 35 7.11 -9.62 3.45
C ARG A 35 8.57 -10.11 3.38
N THR A 36 9.24 -10.00 2.23
CA THR A 36 10.68 -10.33 2.14
C THR A 36 11.55 -9.34 2.93
N GLU A 37 11.04 -8.13 3.14
CA GLU A 37 11.72 -7.07 3.90
C GLU A 37 11.19 -6.90 5.33
N TYR A 38 10.32 -7.82 5.81
CA TYR A 38 9.72 -7.77 7.14
C TYR A 38 9.05 -6.42 7.45
N SER A 39 8.32 -5.87 6.47
CA SER A 39 7.67 -4.56 6.55
C SER A 39 6.21 -4.58 6.07
N GLU A 40 5.61 -5.78 5.97
CA GLU A 40 4.24 -5.95 5.47
C GLU A 40 3.18 -5.38 6.41
N GLU A 41 3.49 -5.18 7.69
CA GLU A 41 2.57 -4.55 8.64
C GLU A 41 2.11 -3.17 8.18
N ASN A 42 2.94 -2.44 7.43
CA ASN A 42 2.65 -1.10 6.96
C ASN A 42 1.49 -1.09 5.93
N ILE A 43 1.52 -2.00 4.95
CA ILE A 43 0.44 -2.08 3.94
C ILE A 43 -0.83 -2.68 4.55
N LEU A 44 -0.68 -3.68 5.43
CA LEU A 44 -1.81 -4.33 6.10
C LEU A 44 -2.56 -3.34 6.99
N PHE A 45 -1.84 -2.53 7.77
CA PHE A 45 -2.46 -1.45 8.56
C PHE A 45 -3.18 -0.43 7.68
N TRP A 46 -2.55 -0.02 6.57
CA TRP A 46 -3.14 0.94 5.65
C TRP A 46 -4.47 0.43 5.07
N LEU A 47 -4.50 -0.84 4.64
CA LEU A 47 -5.71 -1.49 4.13
C LEU A 47 -6.78 -1.63 5.21
N ALA A 48 -6.39 -2.03 6.42
CA ALA A 48 -7.32 -2.15 7.55
C ALA A 48 -8.00 -0.79 7.87
N CYS A 49 -7.27 0.32 7.72
CA CYS A 49 -7.82 1.67 7.88
C CYS A 49 -8.80 2.05 6.75
N GLU A 50 -8.53 1.66 5.50
CA GLU A 50 -9.47 1.88 4.38
C GLU A 50 -10.79 1.15 4.60
N ASP A 51 -10.73 -0.09 5.07
CA ASP A 51 -11.92 -0.89 5.34
C ASP A 51 -12.67 -0.41 6.59
N TYR A 52 -11.93 0.01 7.62
CA TYR A 52 -12.51 0.66 8.79
C TYR A 52 -13.36 1.89 8.42
N ARG A 53 -12.88 2.74 7.51
CA ARG A 53 -13.62 3.93 7.06
C ARG A 53 -14.92 3.65 6.31
N LYS A 54 -15.04 2.49 5.66
CA LYS A 54 -16.26 2.06 4.98
C LYS A 54 -17.30 1.50 5.94
N THR A 55 -16.89 1.20 7.17
CA THR A 55 -17.76 0.62 8.20
C THR A 55 -18.69 1.69 8.76
N THR A 56 -19.99 1.47 8.69
CA THR A 56 -21.02 2.44 9.13
C THR A 56 -21.73 2.04 10.41
N SER A 57 -21.75 0.75 10.74
CA SER A 57 -22.37 0.24 11.96
C SER A 57 -21.51 0.58 13.18
N GLN A 58 -22.09 1.26 14.18
CA GLN A 58 -21.37 1.68 15.37
C GLN A 58 -20.72 0.50 16.13
N THR A 59 -21.41 -0.65 16.19
CA THR A 59 -20.88 -1.87 16.82
C THR A 59 -19.69 -2.45 16.05
N GLU A 60 -19.74 -2.41 14.72
CA GLU A 60 -18.66 -2.89 13.88
C GLU A 60 -17.46 -1.94 13.93
N VAL A 61 -17.70 -0.62 13.92
CA VAL A 61 -16.67 0.41 14.11
C VAL A 61 -15.92 0.19 15.44
N MET A 62 -16.65 0.01 16.55
CA MET A 62 -16.04 -0.29 17.85
C MET A 62 -15.16 -1.54 17.82
N THR A 63 -15.66 -2.61 17.19
CA THR A 63 -14.96 -3.89 17.13
C THR A 63 -13.73 -3.82 16.23
N ALA A 64 -13.86 -3.20 15.07
CA ALA A 64 -12.78 -2.99 14.11
C ALA A 64 -11.69 -2.08 14.68
N ALA A 65 -12.05 -0.98 15.35
CA ALA A 65 -11.09 -0.08 15.99
C ALA A 65 -10.23 -0.81 17.04
N LYS A 66 -10.86 -1.62 17.91
CA LYS A 66 -10.13 -2.43 18.89
C LYS A 66 -9.23 -3.48 18.25
N ARG A 67 -9.70 -4.12 17.18
CA ARG A 67 -8.90 -5.11 16.43
C ARG A 67 -7.65 -4.46 15.81
N ILE A 68 -7.83 -3.35 15.08
CA ILE A 68 -6.73 -2.62 14.45
C ILE A 68 -5.73 -2.15 15.51
N TYR A 69 -6.23 -1.66 16.65
CA TYR A 69 -5.36 -1.24 17.72
C TYR A 69 -4.51 -2.39 18.27
N ALA A 70 -5.13 -3.51 18.63
CA ALA A 70 -4.42 -4.66 19.21
C ALA A 70 -3.43 -5.31 18.23
N GLU A 71 -3.71 -5.26 16.93
CA GLU A 71 -2.86 -5.89 15.91
C GLU A 71 -1.69 -5.01 15.46
N PHE A 72 -1.89 -3.68 15.37
CA PHE A 72 -0.94 -2.77 14.75
C PHE A 72 -0.43 -1.65 15.67
N VAL A 73 -1.25 -1.15 16.62
CA VAL A 73 -0.96 0.12 17.32
C VAL A 73 -0.52 -0.09 18.77
N GLN A 74 -1.01 -1.14 19.45
CA GLN A 74 -0.64 -1.43 20.83
C GLN A 74 0.87 -1.65 20.94
N VAL A 75 1.44 -1.31 22.09
CA VAL A 75 2.82 -1.70 22.41
C VAL A 75 2.89 -3.23 22.46
N ASP A 76 3.91 -3.80 21.83
CA ASP A 76 4.11 -5.24 21.67
C ASP A 76 3.03 -5.93 20.83
N ALA A 77 2.35 -5.17 19.97
CA ALA A 77 1.41 -5.73 19.00
C ALA A 77 2.15 -6.67 18.02
N PRO A 78 1.53 -7.77 17.57
CA PRO A 78 2.17 -8.77 16.71
C PRO A 78 2.63 -8.19 15.37
N ARG A 79 1.98 -7.14 14.88
CA ARG A 79 2.33 -6.40 13.66
C ARG A 79 2.48 -4.91 13.96
N GLN A 80 3.18 -4.58 15.04
CA GLN A 80 3.33 -3.20 15.50
C GLN A 80 3.93 -2.28 14.43
N ILE A 81 3.20 -1.22 14.07
CA ILE A 81 3.66 -0.22 13.10
C ILE A 81 4.59 0.81 13.74
N ASN A 82 5.47 1.38 12.91
CA ASN A 82 6.41 2.42 13.33
C ASN A 82 5.75 3.81 13.35
N ILE A 83 5.18 4.18 14.50
CA ILE A 83 4.59 5.50 14.78
C ILE A 83 5.09 6.06 16.11
N ASP A 84 5.12 7.40 16.22
CA ASP A 84 5.50 8.11 17.44
C ASP A 84 4.55 7.83 18.62
N CYS A 85 5.06 8.05 19.85
CA CYS A 85 4.29 7.83 21.08
C CYS A 85 3.02 8.70 21.14
N VAL A 86 3.10 9.93 20.63
CA VAL A 86 1.99 10.90 20.63
C VAL A 86 0.81 10.39 19.80
N THR A 87 1.08 9.91 18.58
CA THR A 87 0.05 9.36 17.67
C THR A 87 -0.58 8.10 18.28
N ARG A 88 0.23 7.25 18.92
CA ARG A 88 -0.26 6.05 19.59
C ARG A 88 -1.21 6.38 20.74
N GLU A 89 -0.84 7.35 21.56
CA GLU A 89 -1.64 7.78 22.70
C GLU A 89 -2.95 8.45 22.26
N GLU A 90 -2.91 9.27 21.22
CA GLU A 90 -4.11 9.84 20.58
C GLU A 90 -5.09 8.74 20.12
N ILE A 91 -4.59 7.70 19.44
CA ILE A 91 -5.43 6.56 19.02
C ILE A 91 -6.02 5.86 20.24
N SER A 92 -5.19 5.59 21.26
CA SER A 92 -5.62 4.90 22.48
C SER A 92 -6.77 5.65 23.20
N GLN A 93 -6.70 6.97 23.26
CA GLN A 93 -7.76 7.80 23.86
C GLN A 93 -9.05 7.73 23.02
N ASN A 94 -8.92 7.77 21.70
CA ASN A 94 -10.03 7.71 20.76
C ASN A 94 -10.73 6.33 20.69
N LEU A 95 -10.17 5.26 21.27
CA LEU A 95 -10.82 3.94 21.32
C LEU A 95 -12.08 3.89 22.18
N THR A 96 -12.25 4.83 23.11
CA THR A 96 -13.44 4.93 23.95
C THR A 96 -14.68 5.31 23.15
N GLN A 97 -14.50 6.20 22.16
CA GLN A 97 -15.51 6.60 21.19
C GLN A 97 -14.84 6.75 19.82
N PRO A 98 -14.66 5.65 19.08
CA PRO A 98 -13.93 5.62 17.83
C PRO A 98 -14.75 6.30 16.73
N TRP A 99 -14.15 7.35 16.18
CA TRP A 99 -14.66 8.07 15.02
C TRP A 99 -14.08 7.46 13.74
N PRO A 100 -14.71 7.67 12.56
CA PRO A 100 -14.19 7.16 11.29
C PRO A 100 -12.76 7.61 10.96
N ASN A 101 -12.31 8.73 11.53
CA ASN A 101 -10.98 9.30 11.36
C ASN A 101 -9.97 8.93 12.47
N CYS A 102 -10.30 7.97 13.35
CA CYS A 102 -9.47 7.56 14.49
C CYS A 102 -8.01 7.23 14.08
N PHE A 103 -7.82 6.64 12.91
CA PHE A 103 -6.52 6.20 12.41
C PHE A 103 -5.90 7.12 11.34
N ASP A 104 -6.54 8.24 10.98
CA ASP A 104 -6.12 9.05 9.82
C ASP A 104 -4.68 9.59 9.94
N ARG A 105 -4.28 10.01 11.14
CA ARG A 105 -2.91 10.50 11.38
C ARG A 105 -1.88 9.38 11.19
N ALA A 106 -2.08 8.24 11.84
CA ALA A 106 -1.20 7.08 11.69
C ALA A 106 -1.17 6.58 10.24
N GLN A 107 -2.32 6.53 9.57
CA GLN A 107 -2.40 6.06 8.19
C GLN A 107 -1.58 6.95 7.24
N ARG A 108 -1.59 8.28 7.44
CA ARG A 108 -0.75 9.21 6.66
C ARG A 108 0.74 9.01 6.93
N LEU A 109 1.13 8.79 8.18
CA LEU A 109 2.53 8.53 8.56
C LEU A 109 3.04 7.26 7.89
N ILE A 110 2.28 6.17 7.98
CA ILE A 110 2.63 4.89 7.37
C ILE A 110 2.64 4.97 5.84
N TYR A 111 1.71 5.71 5.25
CA TYR A 111 1.74 5.97 3.81
C TYR A 111 3.01 6.72 3.37
N GLY A 112 3.43 7.72 4.16
CA GLY A 112 4.69 8.43 3.94
C GLY A 112 5.91 7.55 4.09
N LEU A 113 5.94 6.69 5.12
CA LEU A 113 7.00 5.73 5.37
C LEU A 113 7.16 4.76 4.18
N MET A 114 6.06 4.12 3.76
CA MET A 114 6.07 3.23 2.61
C MET A 114 6.53 3.95 1.33
N GLY A 115 6.08 5.20 1.11
CA GLY A 115 6.44 5.98 -0.06
C GLY A 115 7.92 6.40 -0.09
N ASN A 116 8.52 6.65 1.07
CA ASN A 116 9.89 7.14 1.17
C ASN A 116 10.93 6.03 1.29
N ASP A 117 10.56 4.86 1.82
CA ASP A 117 11.51 3.79 2.13
C ASP A 117 11.23 2.50 1.34
N CYS A 118 10.05 1.91 1.49
CA CYS A 118 9.72 0.64 0.84
C CYS A 118 9.55 0.78 -0.67
N TYR A 119 8.92 1.86 -1.12
CA TYR A 119 8.53 2.02 -2.52
C TYR A 119 9.72 2.24 -3.48
N PRO A 120 10.73 3.07 -3.15
CA PRO A 120 11.94 3.18 -3.98
C PRO A 120 12.72 1.88 -4.07
N ARG A 121 12.69 1.05 -3.02
CA ARG A 121 13.31 -0.28 -2.99
C ARG A 121 12.52 -1.28 -3.83
N PHE A 122 11.19 -1.27 -3.73
CA PHE A 122 10.29 -2.07 -4.55
C PHE A 122 10.55 -1.87 -6.05
N LEU A 123 10.65 -0.63 -6.52
CA LEU A 123 10.91 -0.32 -7.93
C LEU A 123 12.25 -0.85 -8.46
N LYS A 124 13.22 -1.07 -7.56
CA LYS A 124 14.54 -1.63 -7.87
C LYS A 124 14.62 -3.13 -7.63
N SER A 125 13.59 -3.73 -7.03
CA SER A 125 13.57 -5.15 -6.69
C SER A 125 13.41 -6.02 -7.92
N GLU A 126 14.01 -7.22 -7.88
CA GLU A 126 13.85 -8.24 -8.92
C GLU A 126 12.38 -8.64 -9.11
N ILE A 127 11.59 -8.59 -8.04
CA ILE A 127 10.14 -8.87 -8.05
C ILE A 127 9.40 -7.91 -8.98
N TYR A 128 9.72 -6.61 -8.92
CA TYR A 128 9.10 -5.61 -9.80
C TYR A 128 9.59 -5.74 -11.25
N GLN A 129 10.87 -6.05 -11.46
CA GLN A 129 11.40 -6.27 -12.81
C GLN A 129 10.74 -7.49 -13.48
N ALA A 130 10.59 -8.59 -12.74
CA ALA A 130 9.89 -9.78 -13.22
C ALA A 130 8.42 -9.49 -13.58
N LEU A 131 7.75 -8.59 -12.84
CA LEU A 131 6.38 -8.16 -13.16
C LEU A 131 6.33 -7.39 -14.49
N LEU A 132 7.30 -6.51 -14.76
CA LEU A 132 7.38 -5.77 -16.03
C LEU A 132 7.59 -6.73 -17.21
N GLU A 133 8.51 -7.69 -17.08
CA GLU A 133 8.76 -8.69 -18.11
C GLU A 133 7.51 -9.54 -18.41
N GLN A 134 6.80 -9.99 -17.36
CA GLN A 134 5.55 -10.73 -17.55
C GLN A 134 4.46 -9.89 -18.23
N ALA A 135 4.34 -8.61 -17.87
CA ALA A 135 3.37 -7.72 -18.49
C ALA A 135 3.66 -7.48 -19.98
N GLU A 136 4.93 -7.33 -20.35
CA GLU A 136 5.36 -7.22 -21.74
C GLU A 136 5.10 -8.51 -22.53
N GLN A 137 5.37 -9.67 -21.92
CA GLN A 137 5.13 -10.97 -22.55
C GLN A 137 3.65 -11.19 -22.83
N LEU A 138 2.77 -10.91 -21.85
CA LEU A 138 1.32 -10.99 -22.02
C LEU A 138 0.79 -10.04 -23.10
N ARG A 139 1.41 -8.86 -23.24
CA ARG A 139 1.06 -7.92 -24.30
C ARG A 139 1.41 -8.47 -25.68
N LYS A 140 2.61 -9.00 -25.86
CA LYS A 140 3.04 -9.63 -27.12
C LYS A 140 2.16 -10.82 -27.49
N GLU A 141 1.76 -11.63 -26.53
CA GLU A 141 0.84 -12.76 -26.75
C GLU A 141 -0.57 -12.33 -27.17
N ARG A 142 -1.09 -11.23 -26.60
CA ARG A 142 -2.37 -10.65 -27.00
C ARG A 142 -2.33 -10.08 -28.42
N GLU A 143 -1.25 -9.40 -28.76
CA GLU A 143 -1.02 -8.84 -30.11
C GLU A 143 -0.87 -9.98 -31.14
N ALA A 144 -0.17 -11.06 -30.81
CA ALA A 144 -0.04 -12.25 -31.67
C ALA A 144 -1.38 -12.99 -31.87
N LYS A 145 -2.20 -13.13 -30.83
CA LYS A 145 -3.56 -13.71 -30.94
C LYS A 145 -4.50 -12.85 -31.77
N SER A 146 -4.47 -11.53 -31.58
CA SER A 146 -5.28 -10.59 -32.37
C SER A 146 -4.92 -10.60 -33.86
N SER A 147 -3.67 -10.92 -34.21
CA SER A 147 -3.24 -11.03 -35.61
C SER A 147 -3.53 -12.40 -36.22
N ALA A 148 -3.75 -13.44 -35.42
CA ALA A 148 -4.10 -14.79 -35.88
C ALA A 148 -5.62 -14.95 -36.13
N ASP A 149 -6.47 -14.24 -35.38
CA ASP A 149 -7.92 -14.23 -35.58
C ASP A 149 -8.39 -13.32 -36.74
N ALA A 150 -7.46 -12.61 -37.40
CA ALA A 150 -7.76 -11.68 -38.51
C ALA A 150 -7.75 -12.33 -39.91
N SER A 151 -7.60 -13.65 -40.03
CA SER A 151 -7.77 -14.35 -41.31
C SER A 151 -9.27 -14.55 -41.62
N PRO A 152 -9.80 -13.99 -42.71
CA PRO A 152 -11.19 -14.21 -43.11
C PRO A 152 -11.41 -15.66 -43.53
N ASN A 153 -12.56 -16.23 -43.14
CA ASN A 153 -13.12 -17.44 -43.74
C ASN A 153 -13.12 -17.30 -45.28
N ASP A 154 -12.50 -18.26 -45.97
CA ASP A 154 -12.80 -18.60 -47.37
C ASP A 154 -14.20 -19.25 -47.48
#